data_AF-A0A7H8JNY5-F1
#
_entry.id   AF-A0A7H8JNY5-F1
#
_cell.length_a   1.000
_cell.length_b   1.000
_cell.length_c   1.000
_cell.angle_alpha   90.00
_cell.angle_beta   90.00
_cell.angle_gamma   90.00
#
_symmetry.space_group_name_H-M   'P 1'
#
loop_
_entity.id
_entity.type
_entity.pdbx_description
1 polymer ?
#
loop_
_entity_poly.entity_id
_entity_poly.type
_entity_poly.pdbx_seq_one_letter_code
_entity_poly.pdbx_strand_id
1 'polypeptide(L)'
;MRTLTRGVVVAEYGIPMGQYKAARRAADELASQLREAFEKAGVPDYEAGRIAGRVSRTGCPYVDLGTLRVGSASKVLGALLPDTANEPQTDATEQPTLPAESFG
;
A
#
# COMPACT_ATOMS: atom_id res chain seq x y z
N MET A 1 47.19 -15.07 13.30
CA MET A 1 45.78 -15.52 13.19
C MET A 1 44.88 -14.29 13.29
N ARG A 2 44.34 -13.81 12.16
CA ARG A 2 43.40 -12.67 12.13
C ARG A 2 42.00 -13.24 11.88
N THR A 3 41.13 -13.11 12.88
CA THR A 3 39.74 -13.54 12.84
C THR A 3 38.96 -12.59 11.92
N LEU A 4 38.62 -13.06 10.72
CA LEU A 4 37.75 -12.37 9.77
C LEU A 4 36.30 -12.62 10.19
N THR A 5 35.77 -11.76 11.05
CA THR A 5 34.37 -11.80 11.45
C THR A 5 33.51 -11.30 10.28
N ARG A 6 33.03 -12.28 9.49
CA ARG A 6 31.78 -12.28 8.72
C ARG A 6 31.52 -11.01 7.90
N GLY A 7 32.08 -10.99 6.70
CA GLY A 7 31.80 -9.98 5.68
C GLY A 7 30.30 -9.86 5.41
N VAL A 8 29.75 -8.70 5.77
CA VAL A 8 28.48 -8.22 5.22
C VAL A 8 28.78 -7.88 3.77
N VAL A 9 28.30 -8.70 2.84
CA VAL A 9 28.31 -8.36 1.42
C VAL A 9 27.31 -7.24 1.25
N VAL A 10 27.79 -6.00 1.42
CA VAL A 10 27.07 -4.78 1.06
C VAL A 10 27.19 -4.72 -0.45
N ALA A 11 26.13 -5.07 -1.17
CA ALA A 11 26.03 -4.68 -2.58
C ALA A 11 26.18 -3.15 -2.60
N GLU A 12 27.14 -2.63 -3.37
CA GLU A 12 27.39 -1.20 -3.51
C GLU A 12 26.04 -0.45 -3.62
N TYR A 13 25.75 0.42 -2.64
CA TYR A 13 24.49 1.20 -2.48
C TYR A 13 23.23 0.46 -2.00
N GLY A 14 23.33 -0.74 -1.41
CA GLY A 14 22.19 -1.61 -1.14
C GLY A 14 22.03 -2.07 0.31
N ILE A 15 20.77 -2.18 0.73
CA ILE A 15 20.29 -2.71 2.02
C ILE A 15 20.99 -4.03 2.37
N PRO A 16 21.36 -4.27 3.64
CA PRO A 16 21.97 -5.53 4.05
C PRO A 16 21.14 -6.71 3.58
N MET A 17 21.77 -7.73 2.98
CA MET A 17 21.05 -8.87 2.37
C MET A 17 20.08 -9.58 3.34
N GLY A 18 20.40 -9.61 4.65
CA GLY A 18 19.50 -10.12 5.67
C GLY A 18 18.23 -9.28 5.84
N GLN A 19 18.35 -7.95 5.83
CA GLN A 19 17.21 -7.02 5.90
C GLN A 19 16.39 -7.07 4.61
N TYR A 20 17.03 -7.17 3.45
CA TYR A 20 16.34 -7.34 2.17
C TYR A 20 15.46 -8.61 2.16
N LYS A 21 16.00 -9.75 2.63
CA LYS A 21 15.24 -11.00 2.73
C LYS A 21 14.05 -10.90 3.67
N ALA A 22 14.21 -10.23 4.81
CA ALA A 22 13.13 -10.00 5.77
C ALA A 22 12.03 -9.10 5.17
N ALA A 23 12.42 -7.98 4.55
CA ALA A 23 11.49 -7.08 3.88
C ALA A 23 10.76 -7.79 2.73
N ARG A 24 11.48 -8.59 1.95
CA ARG A 24 10.89 -9.35 0.85
C ARG A 24 9.84 -10.35 1.34
N ARG A 25 10.14 -11.08 2.41
CA ARG A 25 9.20 -12.02 3.02
C ARG A 25 7.94 -11.32 3.52
N ALA A 26 8.08 -10.19 4.21
CA ALA A 26 6.93 -9.40 4.66
C ALA A 26 6.07 -8.90 3.50
N ALA A 27 6.70 -8.45 2.40
CA ALA A 27 5.98 -8.03 1.20
C ALA A 27 5.22 -9.17 0.51
N ASP A 28 5.85 -10.36 0.40
CA ASP A 28 5.22 -11.53 -0.21
C ASP A 28 4.05 -12.08 0.65
N GLU A 29 4.18 -12.03 1.98
CA GLU A 29 3.11 -12.41 2.91
C GLU A 29 1.89 -11.49 2.77
N LEU A 30 2.11 -10.18 2.75
CA LEU A 30 1.04 -9.19 2.58
C LEU A 30 0.38 -9.29 1.20
N ALA A 31 1.16 -9.58 0.16
CA ALA A 31 0.64 -9.86 -1.17
C ALA A 31 -0.26 -11.11 -1.18
N SER A 32 0.10 -12.17 -0.46
CA SER A 32 -0.73 -13.37 -0.33
C SER A 32 -2.07 -13.08 0.35
N GLN A 33 -2.04 -12.30 1.45
CA GLN A 33 -3.27 -11.89 2.15
C GLN A 33 -4.19 -11.05 1.26
N LEU A 34 -3.61 -10.14 0.46
CA LEU A 34 -4.37 -9.33 -0.49
C LEU A 34 -4.99 -10.18 -1.61
N ARG A 35 -4.30 -11.21 -2.09
CA ARG A 35 -4.87 -12.14 -3.08
C ARG A 35 -6.10 -12.84 -2.53
N GLU A 36 -6.01 -13.39 -1.31
CA GLU A 36 -7.16 -14.04 -0.67
C GLU A 36 -8.32 -13.06 -0.45
N ALA A 37 -8.04 -11.81 -0.09
CA ALA A 37 -9.05 -10.77 0.05
C ALA A 37 -9.72 -10.42 -1.29
N PHE A 38 -8.95 -10.36 -2.37
CA PHE A 38 -9.44 -10.10 -3.72
C PHE A 38 -10.31 -11.25 -4.24
N GLU A 39 -9.90 -12.49 -4.01
CA GLU A 39 -10.72 -13.68 -4.33
C GLU A 39 -12.05 -13.65 -3.58
N LYS A 40 -12.02 -13.35 -2.26
CA LYS A 40 -13.25 -13.19 -1.45
C LYS A 40 -14.14 -12.04 -1.94
N ALA A 41 -13.55 -10.96 -2.46
CA ALA A 41 -14.28 -9.86 -3.08
C ALA A 41 -14.81 -10.18 -4.49
N GLY A 42 -14.58 -11.40 -5.00
CA GLY A 42 -15.02 -11.83 -6.32
C GLY A 42 -14.23 -11.17 -7.46
N VAL A 43 -12.98 -10.80 -7.20
CA VAL A 43 -12.01 -10.41 -8.23
C VAL A 43 -11.46 -11.68 -8.87
N PRO A 44 -11.39 -11.75 -10.22
CA PRO A 44 -10.92 -12.96 -10.90
C PRO A 44 -9.42 -13.22 -10.65
N ASP A 45 -9.04 -14.50 -10.60
CA ASP A 45 -7.67 -14.99 -10.37
C ASP A 45 -6.60 -14.32 -11.24
N TYR A 46 -6.93 -13.98 -12.49
CA TYR A 46 -5.95 -13.33 -13.38
C TYR A 46 -5.58 -11.91 -12.95
N GLU A 47 -6.46 -11.22 -12.22
CA GLU A 47 -6.16 -9.90 -11.62
C GLU A 47 -5.49 -10.08 -10.26
N ALA A 48 -5.97 -11.01 -9.43
CA ALA A 48 -5.33 -11.32 -8.14
C ALA A 48 -3.89 -11.83 -8.31
N GLY A 49 -3.61 -12.63 -9.34
CA GLY A 49 -2.27 -13.14 -9.65
C GLY A 49 -1.24 -12.06 -10.00
N ARG A 50 -1.68 -10.84 -10.33
CA ARG A 50 -0.79 -9.69 -10.60
C ARG A 50 -0.27 -9.03 -9.32
N ILE A 51 -0.93 -9.27 -8.19
CA ILE A 51 -0.52 -8.75 -6.88
C ILE A 51 0.82 -9.38 -6.53
N ALA A 52 1.85 -8.57 -6.30
CA ALA A 52 3.19 -9.06 -6.00
C ALA A 52 3.86 -8.23 -4.91
N GLY A 53 4.47 -8.92 -3.94
CA GLY A 53 5.37 -8.30 -2.97
C GLY A 53 6.65 -7.81 -3.66
N ARG A 54 7.07 -6.60 -3.37
CA ARG A 54 8.30 -5.99 -3.87
C ARG A 54 9.03 -5.24 -2.76
N VAL A 55 10.29 -4.95 -3.01
CA VAL A 55 11.14 -4.17 -2.10
C VAL A 55 11.70 -3.01 -2.92
N SER A 56 11.56 -1.79 -2.41
CA SER A 56 12.05 -0.60 -3.07
C SER A 56 13.57 -0.59 -3.11
N ARG A 57 14.15 0.30 -3.92
CA ARG A 57 15.60 0.53 -3.94
C ARG A 57 16.15 1.02 -2.59
N THR A 58 15.28 1.58 -1.73
CA THR A 58 15.60 2.02 -0.36
C THR A 58 15.35 0.94 0.69
N GLY A 59 14.78 -0.22 0.32
CA GLY A 59 14.55 -1.35 1.22
C GLY A 59 13.18 -1.41 1.83
N CYS A 60 12.30 -0.49 1.47
CA CYS A 60 10.93 -0.48 1.96
C CYS A 60 10.14 -1.58 1.24
N PRO A 61 9.51 -2.52 1.97
CA PRO A 61 8.58 -3.46 1.37
C PRO A 61 7.31 -2.75 0.90
N TYR A 62 6.77 -3.17 -0.25
CA TYR A 62 5.51 -2.69 -0.79
C TYR A 62 4.82 -3.80 -1.60
N VAL A 63 3.53 -3.63 -1.89
CA VAL A 63 2.78 -4.53 -2.78
C VAL A 63 2.42 -3.79 -4.06
N ASP A 64 2.73 -4.42 -5.18
CA ASP A 64 2.35 -3.99 -6.52
C ASP A 64 1.04 -4.71 -6.88
N LEU A 65 -0.04 -3.97 -7.13
CA LEU A 65 -1.34 -4.52 -7.51
C LEU A 65 -1.49 -4.71 -9.03
N GLY A 66 -0.53 -4.22 -9.82
CA GLY A 66 -0.61 -4.19 -11.28
C GLY A 66 -1.78 -3.36 -11.80
N THR A 67 -2.29 -3.73 -12.98
CA THR A 67 -3.48 -3.10 -13.58
C THR A 67 -4.73 -3.85 -13.18
N LEU A 68 -5.63 -3.15 -12.48
CA LEU A 68 -6.94 -3.63 -12.03
C LEU A 68 -8.04 -2.91 -12.81
N ARG A 69 -9.06 -3.63 -13.27
CA ARG A 69 -10.25 -2.98 -13.86
C ARG A 69 -10.98 -2.15 -12.81
N VAL A 70 -11.54 -1.01 -13.23
CA VAL A 70 -12.29 -0.10 -12.33
C VAL A 70 -13.38 -0.85 -11.55
N GLY A 71 -14.14 -1.74 -12.19
CA GLY A 71 -15.17 -2.53 -11.50
C GLY A 71 -14.62 -3.45 -10.41
N SER A 72 -13.46 -4.06 -10.63
CA SER A 72 -12.77 -4.89 -9.62
C SER A 72 -12.17 -4.02 -8.51
N ALA A 73 -11.62 -2.86 -8.86
CA ALA A 73 -11.12 -1.88 -7.90
C ALA A 73 -12.23 -1.38 -6.97
N SER A 74 -13.43 -1.10 -7.49
CA SER A 74 -14.59 -0.72 -6.68
C SER A 74 -15.03 -1.83 -5.73
N LYS A 75 -14.99 -3.10 -6.15
CA LYS A 75 -15.30 -4.24 -5.26
C LYS A 75 -14.30 -4.39 -4.13
N VAL A 76 -13.02 -4.26 -4.44
CA VAL A 76 -11.93 -4.31 -3.46
C VAL A 76 -12.05 -3.15 -2.47
N LEU A 77 -12.31 -1.93 -2.96
CA LEU A 77 -12.55 -0.77 -2.10
C LEU A 77 -13.75 -1.02 -1.18
N GLY A 78 -14.87 -1.51 -1.70
CA GLY A 78 -16.04 -1.85 -0.88
C GLY A 78 -15.79 -2.96 0.15
N ALA A 79 -14.82 -3.86 -0.09
CA ALA A 79 -14.45 -4.90 0.86
C ALA A 79 -13.39 -4.44 1.88
N LEU A 80 -12.52 -3.50 1.51
CA LEU A 80 -11.43 -2.99 2.36
C LEU A 80 -11.80 -1.76 3.18
N LEU A 81 -12.76 -0.96 2.73
CA LEU A 81 -13.35 0.10 3.52
C LEU A 81 -14.37 -0.57 4.45
N PRO A 82 -14.05 -0.82 5.75
CA PRO A 82 -15.11 -1.10 6.70
C PRO A 82 -16.02 0.10 6.65
N ASP A 83 -17.31 -0.12 6.39
CA ASP A 83 -18.41 0.86 6.39
C ASP A 83 -17.99 2.18 7.03
N THR A 84 -17.31 3.01 6.25
CA THR A 84 -16.86 4.32 6.69
C THR A 84 -17.92 5.21 6.12
N ALA A 85 -19.08 5.15 6.75
CA ALA A 85 -19.91 6.33 7.01
C ALA A 85 -19.10 7.38 7.81
N ASN A 86 -17.90 7.73 7.35
CA ASN A 86 -17.33 9.04 7.53
C ASN A 86 -17.41 9.65 6.16
N GLU A 87 -18.39 10.54 6.04
CA GLU A 87 -18.64 11.40 4.91
C GLU A 87 -17.32 11.92 4.32
N PRO A 88 -17.22 12.12 3.00
CA PRO A 88 -16.25 13.09 2.53
C PRO A 88 -16.60 14.39 3.26
N GLN A 89 -15.73 14.86 4.16
CA GLN A 89 -15.72 16.27 4.53
C GLN A 89 -15.43 17.05 3.25
N THR A 90 -16.50 17.28 2.50
CA THR A 90 -16.65 18.42 1.63
C THR A 90 -16.91 19.57 2.59
N ASP A 91 -15.87 20.00 3.30
CA ASP A 91 -15.81 21.32 3.88
C ASP A 91 -15.55 22.30 2.72
N ALA A 92 -16.58 22.42 1.90
CA ALA A 92 -16.70 23.40 0.85
C ALA A 92 -18.15 23.85 0.90
N THR A 93 -18.46 24.69 1.90
CA THR A 93 -19.19 25.96 1.79
C THR A 93 -19.57 26.45 3.19
N GLU A 94 -18.60 26.86 4.01
CA GLU A 94 -18.82 27.99 4.92
C GLU A 94 -18.11 29.20 4.33
N GLN A 95 -18.77 29.78 3.35
CA GLN A 95 -18.55 31.16 2.96
C GLN A 95 -18.64 31.99 4.25
N PRO A 96 -17.62 32.78 4.64
CA PRO A 96 -17.76 33.64 5.81
C PRO A 96 -18.94 34.57 5.52
N THR A 97 -20.05 34.34 6.21
CA THR A 97 -21.17 35.27 6.17
C THR A 97 -20.70 36.50 6.93
N LEU A 98 -20.13 37.45 6.19
CA LEU A 98 -19.87 38.78 6.72
C LEU A 98 -21.18 39.30 7.31
N PRO A 99 -21.22 39.69 8.60
CA PRO A 99 -22.42 40.30 9.14
C PRO A 99 -22.72 41.55 8.30
N ALA A 100 -23.98 41.68 7.87
CA ALA A 100 -24.46 42.80 7.06
C ALA A 100 -24.33 44.18 7.76
N GLU A 101 -23.72 44.22 8.94
CA GLU A 101 -23.59 45.39 9.81
C GLU A 101 -22.23 46.10 9.69
N SER A 102 -21.32 45.65 8.81
CA SER A 102 -19.99 46.28 8.62
C SER A 102 -19.91 47.35 7.52
N PHE A 103 -21.04 47.80 6.98
CA PHE A 103 -21.09 48.89 5.99
C PHE A 103 -21.87 50.11 6.51
N GLY A 104 -21.64 50.47 7.78
CA GLY A 104 -22.05 51.76 8.37
C GLY A 104 -20.94 52.78 8.30
#